data_AF-A0A417FSX9-F1
#
_entry.id   AF-A0A417FSX9-F1
#
_cell.length_a   1.000
_cell.length_b   1.000
_cell.length_c   1.000
_cell.angle_alpha   90.00
_cell.angle_beta   90.00
_cell.angle_gamma   90.00
#
_symmetry.space_group_name_H-M   'P 1'
#
loop_
_entity.id
_entity.type
_entity.pdbx_description
1 polymer ?
#
loop_
_entity_poly.entity_id
_entity_poly.type
_entity_poly.pdbx_seq_one_letter_code
_entity_poly.pdbx_strand_id
1 'polypeptide(L)'
;MVQNRVKELRKERNILQEELAAKLNVSQQTISRIENGTSSLPADILIDLSKFFDVSIDYILCYSDARHTLEYQLEYKQVSERNYQLCRAYERLDKSNQTLIFQLVEQLSKPE
;
A
#
# COMPACT_ATOMS: atom_id res chain seq x y z
N MET A 1 7.07 -22.16 7.27
CA MET A 1 7.96 -20.99 7.00
C MET A 1 7.17 -19.75 7.34
N VAL A 2 7.78 -18.78 8.03
CA VAL A 2 7.14 -17.51 8.34
C VAL A 2 6.94 -16.73 7.03
N GLN A 3 5.74 -16.21 6.82
CA GLN A 3 5.43 -15.38 5.66
C GLN A 3 6.24 -14.07 5.73
N ASN A 4 6.86 -13.68 4.62
CA ASN A 4 7.70 -12.49 4.58
C ASN A 4 7.57 -11.79 3.22
N ARG A 5 6.95 -10.61 3.22
CA ARG A 5 6.65 -9.86 2.00
C ARG A 5 7.90 -9.37 1.28
N VAL A 6 9.00 -9.10 1.98
CA VAL A 6 10.28 -8.72 1.35
C VAL A 6 10.79 -9.87 0.46
N LYS A 7 10.73 -11.10 0.96
CA LYS A 7 11.13 -12.30 0.21
C LYS A 7 10.25 -12.53 -1.01
N GLU A 8 8.93 -12.35 -0.85
CA GLU A 8 7.96 -12.48 -1.95
C GLU A 8 8.23 -11.45 -3.05
N LEU A 9 8.28 -10.16 -2.67
CA LEU A 9 8.54 -9.05 -3.58
C LEU A 9 9.89 -9.18 -4.32
N ARG A 10 10.93 -9.62 -3.61
CA ARG A 10 12.24 -9.87 -4.22
C ARG A 10 12.15 -10.95 -5.29
N LYS A 11 11.48 -12.07 -4.98
CA LYS A 11 11.31 -13.19 -5.92
C LYS A 11 10.45 -12.79 -7.13
N GLU A 12 9.40 -12.00 -6.93
CA GLU A 12 8.58 -11.47 -8.02
C GLU A 12 9.38 -10.63 -9.01
N ARG A 13 10.38 -9.89 -8.52
CA ARG A 13 11.32 -9.13 -9.36
C ARG A 13 12.48 -9.95 -9.90
N ASN A 14 12.56 -11.25 -9.59
CA ASN A 14 13.63 -12.15 -10.03
C ASN A 14 15.05 -11.69 -9.70
N ILE A 15 15.25 -11.01 -8.56
CA ILE A 15 16.58 -10.56 -8.11
C ILE A 15 17.10 -11.41 -6.95
N LEU A 16 18.42 -11.51 -6.84
CA LEU A 16 19.14 -12.19 -5.76
C LEU A 16 19.15 -11.34 -4.47
N GLN A 17 19.42 -11.98 -3.33
CA GLN A 17 19.53 -11.27 -2.05
C GLN A 17 20.67 -10.24 -2.06
N GLU A 18 21.78 -10.53 -2.76
CA GLU A 18 22.91 -9.63 -2.91
C GLU A 18 22.56 -8.39 -3.75
N GLU A 19 21.73 -8.55 -4.78
CA GLU A 19 21.29 -7.44 -5.62
C GLU A 19 20.37 -6.50 -4.83
N LEU A 20 19.42 -7.06 -4.07
CA LEU A 20 18.59 -6.26 -3.17
C LEU A 20 19.43 -5.57 -2.08
N ALA A 21 20.42 -6.27 -1.52
CA ALA A 21 21.31 -5.71 -0.53
C ALA A 21 22.11 -4.51 -1.08
N ALA A 22 22.63 -4.63 -2.30
CA ALA A 22 23.32 -3.54 -2.99
C ALA A 22 22.40 -2.34 -3.24
N LYS A 23 21.14 -2.57 -3.62
CA LYS A 23 20.15 -1.49 -3.82
C LYS A 23 19.81 -0.75 -2.53
N LEU A 24 19.78 -1.45 -1.41
CA LEU A 24 19.45 -0.90 -0.09
C LEU A 24 20.69 -0.48 0.72
N ASN A 25 21.89 -0.56 0.14
CA ASN A 25 23.16 -0.27 0.79
C ASN A 25 23.36 -1.01 2.14
N VAL A 26 23.02 -2.30 2.16
CA VAL A 26 23.20 -3.20 3.33
C VAL A 26 23.95 -4.47 2.93
N SER A 27 24.31 -5.30 3.90
CA SER A 27 24.91 -6.61 3.61
C SER A 27 23.87 -7.64 3.15
N GLN A 28 24.28 -8.60 2.31
CA GLN A 28 23.43 -9.74 1.93
C GLN A 28 22.94 -10.55 3.14
N GLN A 29 23.75 -10.62 4.21
CA GLN A 29 23.36 -11.20 5.49
C GLN A 29 22.18 -10.46 6.13
N THR A 30 22.13 -9.13 6.01
CA THR A 30 21.01 -8.32 6.52
C THR A 30 19.71 -8.69 5.81
N ILE A 31 19.72 -8.76 4.47
CA ILE A 31 18.56 -9.19 3.68
C ILE A 31 18.15 -10.62 4.04
N SER A 32 19.11 -11.54 4.18
CA SER A 32 18.81 -12.92 4.59
C SER A 32 18.14 -12.99 5.96
N ARG A 33 18.63 -12.23 6.95
CA ARG A 33 18.01 -12.18 8.29
C ARG A 33 16.61 -11.57 8.26
N ILE A 34 16.42 -10.52 7.46
CA ILE A 34 15.11 -9.91 7.21
C ILE A 34 14.14 -10.95 6.64
N GLU A 35 14.51 -11.63 5.56
CA GLU A 35 13.64 -12.60 4.87
C GLU A 35 13.29 -13.82 5.72
N ASN A 36 14.11 -14.12 6.73
CA ASN A 36 13.90 -15.22 7.65
C ASN A 36 13.26 -14.78 8.98
N GLY A 37 12.97 -13.48 9.17
CA GLY A 37 12.36 -12.95 10.38
C GLY A 37 13.27 -12.95 11.62
N THR A 38 14.60 -13.01 11.42
CA THR A 38 15.60 -13.07 12.51
C THR A 38 16.29 -11.73 12.78
N SER A 39 15.80 -10.66 12.19
CA SER A 39 16.18 -9.27 12.45
C SER A 39 14.93 -8.39 12.44
N SER A 40 14.91 -7.37 13.30
CA SER A 40 14.00 -6.25 13.15
C SER A 40 14.29 -5.52 11.82
N LEU A 41 13.26 -4.97 11.19
CA LEU A 41 13.40 -4.00 10.10
C LEU A 41 13.56 -2.59 10.72
N PRO A 42 14.74 -1.96 10.64
CA PRO A 42 14.87 -0.54 10.95
C PRO A 42 13.98 0.29 10.01
N ALA A 43 13.51 1.44 10.50
CA ALA A 43 12.61 2.32 9.74
C ALA A 43 13.21 2.76 8.39
N ASP A 44 14.51 3.05 8.33
CA ASP A 44 15.18 3.50 7.11
C ASP A 44 15.14 2.41 6.02
N ILE A 45 15.46 1.16 6.38
CA ILE A 45 15.37 0.00 5.46
C ILE A 45 13.93 -0.20 5.00
N LEU A 46 12.95 -0.04 5.89
CA LEU A 46 11.55 -0.19 5.57
C LEU A 46 11.05 0.87 4.57
N ILE A 47 11.51 2.12 4.72
CA ILE A 47 11.26 3.20 3.78
C ILE A 47 11.90 2.90 2.42
N ASP A 48 13.15 2.43 2.40
CA ASP A 48 13.84 2.12 1.15
C ASP A 48 13.23 0.90 0.44
N LEU A 49 12.78 -0.10 1.18
CA LEU A 49 12.00 -1.23 0.64
C LEU A 49 10.68 -0.76 0.03
N SER A 50 9.95 0.12 0.72
CA SER A 50 8.68 0.69 0.24
C SER A 50 8.88 1.43 -1.08
N LYS A 51 9.90 2.29 -1.17
CA LYS A 51 10.26 3.01 -2.40
C LYS A 51 10.73 2.06 -3.50
N PHE A 52 11.60 1.11 -3.17
CA PHE A 52 12.15 0.19 -4.15
C PHE A 52 11.06 -0.66 -4.77
N PHE A 53 10.18 -1.26 -3.95
CA PHE A 53 9.13 -2.16 -4.41
C PHE A 53 7.84 -1.46 -4.87
N ASP A 54 7.74 -0.15 -4.67
CA ASP A 54 6.56 0.67 -4.94
C ASP A 54 5.29 0.13 -4.26
N VAL A 55 5.40 -0.10 -2.95
CA VAL A 55 4.32 -0.60 -2.10
C VAL A 55 4.37 0.10 -0.75
N SER A 56 3.25 0.09 -0.03
CA SER A 56 3.17 0.66 1.30
C SER A 56 3.98 -0.13 2.32
N ILE A 57 4.34 0.58 3.39
CA ILE A 57 4.96 -0.03 4.58
C ILE A 57 4.02 -1.05 5.21
N ASP A 58 2.71 -0.76 5.29
CA ASP A 58 1.68 -1.67 5.80
C ASP A 58 1.67 -3.00 5.06
N TYR A 59 1.85 -2.96 3.73
CA TYR A 59 1.95 -4.16 2.92
C TYR A 59 3.22 -4.95 3.26
N ILE A 60 4.38 -4.30 3.36
CA ILE A 60 5.65 -4.96 3.71
C ILE A 60 5.60 -5.63 5.09
N LEU A 61 4.93 -4.99 6.05
CA LEU A 61 4.78 -5.49 7.42
C LEU A 61 3.62 -6.50 7.60
N CYS A 62 2.93 -6.87 6.51
CA CYS A 62 1.76 -7.76 6.53
C CYS A 62 0.56 -7.23 7.36
N TYR A 63 0.42 -5.90 7.51
CA TYR A 63 -0.77 -5.28 8.11
C TYR A 63 -1.89 -5.03 7.09
N SER A 64 -1.58 -5.12 5.79
CA SER A 64 -2.55 -5.05 4.70
C SER A 64 -2.17 -6.03 3.58
N ASP A 65 -3.17 -6.64 2.96
CA ASP A 65 -2.99 -7.42 1.73
C ASP A 65 -3.10 -6.56 0.46
N ALA A 66 -3.55 -5.32 0.59
CA ALA A 66 -3.67 -4.40 -0.53
C ALA A 66 -2.31 -3.79 -0.88
N ARG A 67 -1.87 -3.99 -2.14
CA ARG A 67 -0.69 -3.32 -2.69
C ARG A 67 -1.07 -1.90 -3.11
N HIS A 68 -0.95 -0.99 -2.17
CA HIS A 68 -1.07 0.43 -2.45
C HIS A 68 0.31 1.04 -2.66
N THR A 69 0.50 1.77 -3.75
CA THR A 69 1.67 2.63 -3.92
C THR A 69 1.58 3.80 -2.95
N LEU A 70 2.71 4.45 -2.65
CA LEU A 70 2.70 5.65 -1.81
C LEU A 70 1.85 6.76 -2.46
N GLU A 71 1.93 6.90 -3.78
CA GLU A 71 1.13 7.86 -4.55
C GLU A 71 -0.37 7.61 -4.39
N TYR A 72 -0.81 6.36 -4.57
CA TYR A 72 -2.21 5.98 -4.37
C TYR A 72 -2.68 6.27 -2.94
N GLN A 73 -1.86 5.97 -1.92
CA GLN A 73 -2.22 6.26 -0.53
C GLN A 73 -2.38 7.76 -0.27
N LEU A 74 -1.50 8.58 -0.84
CA LEU A 74 -1.57 10.04 -0.71
C LEU A 74 -2.79 10.60 -1.43
N GLU A 75 -3.06 10.16 -2.66
CA GLU A 75 -4.23 10.55 -3.43
C GLU A 75 -5.52 10.16 -2.70
N TYR A 76 -5.66 8.90 -2.28
CA TYR A 76 -6.82 8.41 -1.54
C TYR A 76 -7.06 9.22 -0.28
N LYS A 77 -5.98 9.51 0.49
CA LYS A 77 -6.07 10.32 1.70
C LYS A 77 -6.57 11.73 1.39
N GLN A 78 -6.01 12.40 0.37
CA GLN A 78 -6.42 13.75 -0.01
C GLN A 78 -7.88 13.81 -0.49
N VAL A 79 -8.29 12.86 -1.32
CA VAL A 79 -9.68 12.76 -1.81
C VAL A 79 -10.63 12.50 -0.65
N SER A 80 -10.28 11.60 0.26
CA SER A 80 -11.09 11.26 1.43
C SER A 80 -11.20 12.42 2.41
N GLU A 81 -10.11 13.14 2.68
CA GLU A 81 -10.11 14.34 3.52
C GLU A 81 -10.97 15.45 2.89
N ARG A 82 -10.80 15.71 1.59
CA ARG A 82 -11.57 16.71 0.85
C ARG A 82 -13.07 16.40 0.84
N ASN A 83 -13.42 15.13 0.70
CA ASN A 83 -14.82 14.69 0.57
C ASN A 83 -15.42 14.21 1.90
N TYR A 84 -14.72 14.36 3.02
CA TYR A 84 -15.13 13.81 4.32
C TYR A 84 -16.55 14.22 4.72
N GLN A 85 -16.89 15.50 4.57
CA GLN A 85 -18.22 16.02 4.93
C GLN A 85 -19.32 15.39 4.06
N LEU A 86 -19.06 15.19 2.77
CA LEU A 86 -19.99 14.54 1.85
C LEU A 86 -20.22 13.08 2.25
N CYS A 87 -19.15 12.31 2.51
CA CYS A 87 -19.26 10.92 2.98
C CYS A 87 -20.08 10.83 4.27
N ARG A 88 -19.80 11.71 5.25
CA ARG A 88 -20.53 11.75 6.52
C ARG A 88 -22.00 12.12 6.36
N ALA A 89 -22.33 13.02 5.42
CA ALA A 89 -23.72 13.35 5.12
C ALA A 89 -24.43 12.15 4.47
N TYR A 90 -23.78 11.50 3.49
CA TYR A 90 -24.30 10.33 2.79
C TYR A 90 -24.60 9.15 3.73
N GLU A 91 -23.72 8.86 4.68
CA GLU A 91 -23.91 7.78 5.68
C GLU A 91 -25.14 7.98 6.58
N ARG A 92 -25.61 9.22 6.76
CA ARG A 92 -26.78 9.54 7.60
C ARG A 92 -28.11 9.43 6.86
N LEU A 93 -28.09 9.29 5.54
CA LEU A 93 -29.28 9.15 4.72
C LEU A 93 -29.84 7.72 4.82
N ASP A 94 -31.14 7.58 4.58
CA ASP A 94 -31.74 6.27 4.36
C ASP A 94 -31.30 5.66 3.01
N LYS A 95 -31.56 4.36 2.86
CA LYS A 95 -31.15 3.60 1.66
C LYS A 95 -31.75 4.15 0.37
N SER A 96 -32.99 4.67 0.41
CA SER A 96 -33.67 5.21 -0.77
C SER A 96 -32.97 6.47 -1.25
N ASN A 97 -32.65 7.38 -0.33
CA ASN A 97 -31.93 8.62 -0.61
C ASN A 97 -30.47 8.36 -1.03
N GLN A 98 -29.78 7.39 -0.42
CA GLN A 98 -28.46 6.94 -0.87
C GLN A 98 -28.50 6.43 -2.32
N THR A 99 -29.50 5.61 -2.65
CA THR A 99 -29.69 5.07 -4.01
C THR A 99 -29.93 6.19 -5.03
N LEU A 100 -30.77 7.17 -4.68
CA LEU A 100 -31.05 8.31 -5.55
C LEU A 100 -29.78 9.12 -5.84
N ILE A 101 -28.96 9.41 -4.81
CA ILE A 101 -27.69 10.11 -4.99
C ILE A 101 -26.77 9.33 -5.93
N PHE A 102 -26.67 8.01 -5.75
CA PHE A 102 -25.84 7.17 -6.61
C PHE A 102 -26.30 7.26 -8.09
N GLN A 103 -27.60 7.15 -8.34
CA GLN A 103 -28.16 7.29 -9.70
C GLN A 103 -27.88 8.67 -10.32
N LEU A 104 -27.99 9.73 -9.53
CA LEU A 104 -27.67 11.09 -10.00
C LEU A 104 -26.20 11.22 -10.38
N VAL A 105 -25.28 10.68 -9.58
CA VAL A 105 -23.84 10.68 -9.90
C VAL A 105 -23.58 9.92 -11.20
N GLU A 106 -24.19 8.75 -11.40
CA GLU A 106 -24.04 7.98 -12.64
C GLU A 106 -24.58 8.73 -13.87
N GLN A 107 -25.70 9.42 -13.74
CA GLN A 107 -26.28 10.21 -14.84
C GLN A 107 -25.37 11.38 -15.24
N LEU A 108 -24.83 12.09 -14.25
CA LEU A 108 -23.98 13.26 -14.48
C LEU A 108 -22.54 12.90 -14.90
N SER A 109 -22.09 11.67 -14.63
CA SER A 109 -20.74 11.20 -14.99
C SER A 109 -20.61 10.68 -16.41
N LYS A 110 -21.72 10.57 -17.16
CA LYS A 110 -21.65 10.19 -18.59
C LYS A 110 -21.07 11.36 -19.38
N PRO A 111 -19.93 11.19 -20.07
CA PRO A 111 -19.43 12.23 -20.96
C PRO A 111 -20.46 12.46 -22.09
N GLU A 112 -20.61 13.72 -22.52
CA GLU A 112 -21.37 14.07 -23.72
C GLU A 112 -20.87 13.33 -24.98
#